data_AF-R1CUD2-F1
#
_entry.id   AF-R1CUD2-F1
#
_cell.length_a   1.000
_cell.length_b   1.000
_cell.length_c   1.000
_cell.angle_alpha   90.00
_cell.angle_beta   90.00
_cell.angle_gamma   90.00
#
_symmetry.space_group_name_H-M   'P 1'
#
loop_
_entity.id
_entity.type
_entity.pdbx_description
1 polymer ?
#
loop_
_entity_poly.entity_id
_entity_poly.type
_entity_poly.pdbx_seq_one_letter_code
_entity_poly.pdbx_strand_id
1 'polypeptide(L)'
;MLHGDNRYRCVPSIASSTSTSLSLAVVRVAFLSYSNSVGVVLDAASHRHVALVGDASNGMYSLFGQGCASALLQADMLAEALATPGDQSLESMLSSYSEASVKEGHAIAELNLITHALRQPFPIRQLALWQAKGISKRLAEEVAYNEILRKHRLAIWLSKFFWRGLRTSAQT
;
A
#
# COMPACT_ATOMS: atom_id res chain seq x y z
N MET A 1 -8.36 24.94 22.14
CA MET A 1 -9.15 23.99 22.97
C MET A 1 -10.33 23.50 22.15
N LEU A 2 -10.22 22.33 21.52
CA LEU A 2 -11.35 21.47 21.15
C LEU A 2 -10.82 20.02 21.19
N HIS A 3 -11.15 19.30 22.26
CA HIS A 3 -10.96 17.85 22.37
C HIS A 3 -12.08 17.18 21.59
N GLY A 4 -11.73 16.52 20.48
CA GLY A 4 -12.65 15.68 19.70
C GLY A 4 -12.48 14.22 20.11
N ASP A 5 -13.36 13.76 20.99
CA ASP A 5 -13.43 12.41 21.55
C ASP A 5 -13.97 11.44 20.47
N ASN A 6 -13.09 10.84 19.67
CA ASN A 6 -13.43 9.89 18.60
C ASN A 6 -13.75 8.49 19.18
N ARG A 7 -14.97 8.32 19.69
CA ARG A 7 -15.49 6.98 20.04
C ARG A 7 -16.09 6.31 18.79
N TYR A 8 -15.41 5.28 18.29
CA TYR A 8 -15.93 4.45 17.22
C TYR A 8 -16.93 3.43 17.78
N ARG A 9 -18.18 3.48 17.29
CA ARG A 9 -19.18 2.43 17.49
C ARG A 9 -18.91 1.27 16.53
N CYS A 10 -18.67 0.08 17.07
CA CYS A 10 -18.78 -1.15 16.29
C CYS A 10 -20.26 -1.39 15.96
N VAL A 11 -20.56 -1.60 14.67
CA VAL A 11 -21.88 -2.06 14.21
C VAL A 11 -21.96 -3.58 14.44
N PRO A 12 -22.92 -4.11 15.20
CA PRO A 12 -23.06 -5.54 15.37
C PRO A 12 -23.82 -6.12 14.17
N SER A 13 -23.19 -7.02 13.42
CA SER A 13 -23.89 -7.84 12.42
C SER A 13 -23.86 -9.31 12.85
N ILE A 14 -25.03 -9.72 13.37
CA ILE A 14 -25.68 -11.04 13.30
C ILE A 14 -24.76 -12.26 13.44
N ALA A 15 -24.82 -12.86 14.62
CA ALA A 15 -24.35 -14.21 14.89
C ALA A 15 -25.27 -15.23 14.19
N SER A 16 -24.67 -16.13 13.40
CA SER A 16 -25.25 -17.44 13.10
C SER A 16 -24.28 -18.51 13.58
N SER A 17 -24.66 -19.15 14.67
CA SER A 17 -24.02 -20.33 15.25
C SER A 17 -24.28 -21.57 14.40
N THR A 18 -23.23 -22.29 14.01
CA THR A 18 -23.16 -23.76 14.08
C THR A 18 -21.72 -24.23 13.95
N SER A 19 -21.44 -25.29 14.70
CA SER A 19 -20.16 -25.89 15.02
C SER A 19 -19.57 -26.69 13.86
N THR A 20 -18.30 -26.45 13.50
CA THR A 20 -17.34 -27.49 13.10
C THR A 20 -15.90 -26.96 13.10
N SER A 21 -15.02 -27.79 13.65
CA SER A 21 -13.56 -27.68 13.67
C SER A 21 -12.95 -27.34 12.31
N LEU A 22 -12.45 -26.12 12.19
CA LEU A 22 -11.27 -25.67 11.44
C LEU A 22 -10.97 -24.30 12.05
N SER A 23 -9.75 -24.10 12.57
CA SER A 23 -9.32 -22.78 13.04
C SER A 23 -9.16 -21.86 11.83
N LEU A 24 -10.29 -21.43 11.27
CA LEU A 24 -10.37 -20.42 10.24
C LEU A 24 -9.91 -19.13 10.90
N ALA A 25 -8.68 -18.70 10.62
CA ALA A 25 -8.26 -17.35 10.92
C ALA A 25 -9.20 -16.41 10.15
N VAL A 26 -10.23 -15.91 10.81
CA VAL A 26 -11.15 -14.94 10.24
C VAL A 26 -10.36 -13.64 10.08
N VAL A 27 -9.81 -13.42 8.89
CA VAL A 27 -9.19 -12.14 8.52
C VAL A 27 -10.29 -11.10 8.45
N ARG A 28 -10.44 -10.32 9.52
CA ARG A 28 -11.34 -9.17 9.55
C ARG A 28 -10.64 -8.00 8.85
N VAL A 29 -11.05 -7.70 7.62
CA VAL A 29 -10.60 -6.53 6.86
C VAL A 29 -11.29 -5.29 7.45
N ALA A 30 -10.52 -4.43 8.12
CA ALA A 30 -11.00 -3.13 8.60
C ALA A 30 -10.59 -2.05 7.59
N PHE A 31 -11.55 -1.23 7.16
CA PHE A 31 -11.29 -0.03 6.36
C PHE A 31 -10.93 1.13 7.28
N LEU A 32 -9.67 1.53 7.30
CA LEU A 32 -9.22 2.77 7.95
C LEU A 32 -8.78 3.76 6.87
N SER A 33 -9.32 4.98 6.95
CA SER A 33 -9.02 6.06 6.02
C SER A 33 -7.77 6.83 6.49
N TYR A 34 -6.87 7.07 5.53
CA TYR A 34 -5.79 8.06 5.56
C TYR A 34 -4.73 7.96 6.67
N SER A 35 -3.71 7.12 6.44
CA SER A 35 -2.33 7.37 6.89
C SER A 35 -1.34 6.59 6.01
N ASN A 36 -0.16 7.17 5.73
CA ASN A 36 0.89 6.62 4.84
C ASN A 36 1.67 5.44 5.47
N SER A 37 0.98 4.52 6.12
CA SER A 37 1.58 3.44 6.88
C SER A 37 0.80 2.16 6.64
N VAL A 38 1.33 1.29 5.77
CA VAL A 38 0.98 -0.13 5.74
C VAL A 38 1.39 -0.68 7.10
N GLY A 39 0.40 -0.94 7.96
CA GLY A 39 0.63 -1.28 9.35
C GLY A 39 -0.04 -2.59 9.69
N VAL A 40 0.74 -3.54 10.20
CA VAL A 40 0.19 -4.54 11.11
C VAL A 40 -0.10 -3.83 12.42
N VAL A 41 -1.36 -3.90 12.88
CA VAL A 41 -1.72 -3.41 14.20
C VAL A 41 -1.75 -4.60 15.15
N LEU A 42 -0.80 -4.60 16.09
CA LEU A 42 -0.78 -5.51 17.22
C LEU A 42 -1.45 -4.80 18.41
N ASP A 43 -2.69 -5.17 18.71
CA ASP A 43 -3.36 -4.68 19.92
C ASP A 43 -3.06 -5.63 21.08
N ALA A 44 -2.08 -5.24 21.91
CA ALA A 44 -1.66 -6.00 23.07
C ALA A 44 -2.79 -6.19 24.10
N ALA A 45 -3.77 -5.27 24.16
CA ALA A 45 -4.88 -5.34 25.10
C ALA A 45 -5.98 -6.33 24.68
N SER A 46 -6.08 -6.66 23.38
CA SER A 46 -7.14 -7.52 22.85
C SER A 46 -6.67 -8.82 22.19
N HIS A 47 -5.35 -9.08 22.15
CA HIS A 47 -4.75 -10.24 21.46
C HIS A 47 -5.20 -10.34 20.00
N ARG A 48 -5.40 -9.19 19.34
CA ARG A 48 -5.83 -9.13 17.95
C ARG A 48 -4.64 -8.87 17.04
N HIS A 49 -4.45 -9.78 16.10
CA HIS A 49 -3.51 -9.64 15.00
C HIS A 49 -4.27 -9.18 13.77
N VAL A 50 -4.03 -7.94 13.32
CA VAL A 50 -4.72 -7.35 12.17
C VAL A 50 -3.71 -6.94 11.11
N ALA A 51 -3.93 -7.41 9.88
CA ALA A 51 -3.19 -6.99 8.68
C ALA A 51 -4.11 -6.14 7.78
N LEU A 52 -3.55 -5.06 7.23
CA LEU A 52 -4.23 -4.19 6.28
C LEU A 52 -3.82 -4.55 4.86
N VAL A 53 -4.77 -4.58 3.92
CA VAL A 53 -4.57 -4.95 2.52
C VAL A 53 -5.28 -3.94 1.61
N GLY A 54 -4.71 -3.66 0.44
CA GLY A 54 -5.25 -2.79 -0.58
C GLY A 54 -5.27 -1.33 -0.15
N ASP A 55 -6.33 -0.61 -0.53
CA ASP A 55 -6.51 0.82 -0.25
C ASP A 55 -6.53 1.15 1.25
N ALA A 56 -6.86 0.18 2.11
CA ALA A 56 -6.78 0.34 3.56
C ALA A 56 -5.33 0.43 4.07
N SER A 57 -4.37 -0.11 3.30
CA SER A 57 -2.95 -0.06 3.62
C SER A 57 -2.21 1.08 2.92
N ASN A 58 -2.60 1.40 1.68
CA ASN A 58 -1.89 2.33 0.80
C ASN A 58 -2.85 3.23 0.02
N GLY A 59 -2.66 4.55 0.14
CA GLY A 59 -3.26 5.50 -0.80
C GLY A 59 -2.35 5.74 -2.00
N MET A 60 -2.86 5.61 -3.22
CA MET A 60 -2.07 5.83 -4.45
C MET A 60 -2.80 6.70 -5.49
N TYR A 61 -2.02 7.34 -6.36
CA TYR A 61 -2.57 8.04 -7.52
C TYR A 61 -3.09 7.03 -8.55
N SER A 62 -4.12 7.44 -9.31
CA SER A 62 -4.79 6.59 -10.29
C SER A 62 -4.09 6.48 -11.65
N LEU A 63 -2.94 7.16 -11.86
CA LEU A 63 -2.32 7.30 -13.20
C LEU A 63 -2.12 5.98 -13.92
N PHE A 64 -1.63 4.95 -13.21
CA PHE A 64 -1.36 3.64 -13.79
C PHE A 64 -2.45 2.59 -13.51
N GLY A 65 -3.55 2.98 -12.85
CA GLY A 65 -4.66 2.06 -12.54
C GLY A 65 -4.28 0.85 -11.67
N GLN A 66 -3.22 0.95 -10.87
CA GLN A 66 -2.62 -0.21 -10.18
C GLN A 66 -3.24 -0.54 -8.81
N GLY A 67 -4.30 0.16 -8.38
CA GLY A 67 -4.90 -0.06 -7.05
C GLY A 67 -5.32 -1.51 -6.83
N CYS A 68 -6.08 -2.08 -7.79
CA CYS A 68 -6.52 -3.46 -7.73
C CYS A 68 -5.35 -4.46 -7.81
N ALA A 69 -4.44 -4.27 -8.77
CA ALA A 69 -3.28 -5.16 -8.93
C ALA A 69 -2.39 -5.17 -7.67
N SER A 70 -2.16 -4.01 -7.07
CA SER A 70 -1.44 -3.88 -5.81
C SER A 70 -2.17 -4.55 -4.64
N ALA A 71 -3.50 -4.45 -4.58
CA ALA A 71 -4.29 -5.11 -3.54
C ALA A 71 -4.22 -6.64 -3.66
N LEU A 72 -4.30 -7.17 -4.88
CA LEU A 72 -4.15 -8.60 -5.15
C LEU A 72 -2.74 -9.09 -4.81
N LEU A 73 -1.70 -8.36 -5.21
CA LEU A 73 -0.32 -8.68 -4.85
C LEU A 73 -0.13 -8.74 -3.33
N GLN A 74 -0.71 -7.80 -2.59
CA GLN A 74 -0.65 -7.81 -1.13
C GLN A 74 -1.44 -8.97 -0.51
N ALA A 75 -2.58 -9.35 -1.08
CA ALA A 75 -3.34 -10.51 -0.63
C ALA A 75 -2.54 -11.81 -0.85
N ASP A 76 -1.85 -11.91 -1.98
CA ASP A 76 -0.97 -13.02 -2.32
C ASP A 76 0.23 -13.12 -1.36
N MET A 77 0.94 -12.01 -1.14
CA MET A 77 2.03 -11.94 -0.15
C MET A 77 1.59 -12.33 1.27
N LEU A 78 0.37 -11.93 1.66
CA LEU A 78 -0.19 -12.32 2.95
C LEU A 78 -0.48 -13.83 3.00
N ALA A 79 -1.05 -14.37 1.93
CA ALA A 79 -1.32 -15.80 1.82
C ALA A 79 -0.02 -16.62 1.89
N GLU A 80 1.03 -16.21 1.16
CA GLU A 80 2.35 -16.85 1.21
C GLU A 80 2.97 -16.79 2.62
N ALA A 81 2.92 -15.63 3.28
CA ALA A 81 3.43 -15.47 4.63
C ALA A 81 2.70 -16.40 5.62
N LEU A 82 1.38 -16.53 5.51
CA LEU A 82 0.56 -17.40 6.36
C LEU A 82 0.67 -18.88 6.00
N ALA A 83 1.04 -19.21 4.76
CA ALA A 83 1.23 -20.58 4.30
C ALA A 83 2.62 -21.14 4.64
N THR A 84 3.53 -20.32 5.17
CA THR A 84 4.89 -20.73 5.50
C THR A 84 4.88 -21.83 6.57
N PRO A 85 5.32 -23.06 6.26
CA PRO A 85 5.28 -24.15 7.20
C PRO A 85 6.38 -24.00 8.27
N GLY A 86 6.01 -24.03 9.56
CA GLY A 86 6.96 -24.06 10.68
C GLY A 86 6.41 -23.49 11.99
N ASP A 87 7.22 -23.55 13.05
CA ASP A 87 6.90 -23.02 14.40
C ASP A 87 6.93 -21.49 14.50
N GLN A 88 6.80 -20.77 13.37
CA GLN A 88 6.80 -19.32 13.39
C GLN A 88 5.52 -18.78 14.02
N SER A 89 5.66 -17.80 14.91
CA SER A 89 4.50 -17.13 15.48
C SER A 89 3.76 -16.34 14.40
N LEU A 90 2.43 -16.23 14.54
CA LEU A 90 1.60 -15.41 13.66
C LEU A 90 2.12 -13.97 13.58
N GLU A 91 2.64 -13.43 14.67
CA GLU A 91 3.29 -12.12 14.72
C GLU A 91 4.52 -12.03 13.81
N SER A 92 5.39 -13.03 13.81
CA SER A 92 6.56 -13.08 12.92
C SER A 92 6.16 -13.13 11.44
N MET A 93 5.15 -13.95 11.12
CA MET A 93 4.62 -14.06 9.75
C MET A 93 4.01 -12.72 9.28
N LEU A 94 3.20 -12.08 10.12
CA LEU A 94 2.60 -10.79 9.80
C LEU A 94 3.65 -9.67 9.72
N SER A 95 4.68 -9.69 10.57
CA SER A 95 5.80 -8.75 10.48
C SER A 95 6.51 -8.87 9.14
N SER A 96 6.80 -10.11 8.71
CA SER A 96 7.45 -10.39 7.43
C SER A 96 6.61 -9.91 6.24
N TYR A 97 5.30 -10.16 6.29
CA TYR A 97 4.34 -9.61 5.35
C TYR A 97 4.35 -8.07 5.34
N SER A 98 4.34 -7.44 6.52
CA SER A 98 4.33 -5.97 6.64
C SER A 98 5.56 -5.36 5.99
N GLU A 99 6.75 -5.90 6.25
CA GLU A 99 8.00 -5.40 5.68
C GLU A 99 8.00 -5.48 4.14
N ALA A 100 7.55 -6.61 3.58
CA ALA A 100 7.45 -6.79 2.13
C ALA A 100 6.40 -5.87 1.51
N SER A 101 5.19 -5.81 2.09
CA SER A 101 4.07 -5.03 1.56
C SER A 101 4.28 -3.51 1.67
N VAL A 102 4.96 -3.02 2.73
CA VAL A 102 5.39 -1.62 2.85
C VAL A 102 6.32 -1.25 1.70
N LYS A 103 7.30 -2.10 1.41
CA LYS A 103 8.31 -1.84 0.39
C LYS A 103 7.69 -1.71 -1.00
N GLU A 104 6.80 -2.64 -1.37
CA GLU A 104 6.08 -2.58 -2.64
C GLU A 104 5.07 -1.41 -2.68
N GLY A 105 4.38 -1.15 -1.57
CA GLY A 105 3.47 -0.01 -1.41
C GLY A 105 4.16 1.35 -1.63
N HIS A 106 5.35 1.52 -1.05
CA HIS A 106 6.16 2.71 -1.31
C HIS A 106 6.66 2.76 -2.75
N ALA A 107 7.08 1.64 -3.32
CA ALA A 107 7.55 1.61 -4.70
C ALA A 107 6.47 2.08 -5.68
N ILE A 108 5.23 1.59 -5.53
CA ILE A 108 4.12 1.98 -6.41
C ILE A 108 3.68 3.43 -6.20
N ALA A 109 3.67 3.91 -4.96
CA ALA A 109 3.39 5.31 -4.65
C ALA A 109 4.44 6.24 -5.28
N GLU A 110 5.72 5.85 -5.22
CA GLU A 110 6.82 6.61 -5.82
C GLU A 110 6.79 6.61 -7.35
N LEU A 111 6.51 5.47 -7.99
CA LEU A 111 6.35 5.40 -9.45
C LEU A 111 5.27 6.37 -9.94
N ASN A 112 4.18 6.49 -9.18
CA ASN A 112 3.08 7.41 -9.48
C ASN A 112 3.44 8.90 -9.36
N LEU A 113 4.56 9.26 -8.70
CA LEU A 113 5.01 10.65 -8.64
C LEU A 113 5.38 11.21 -10.01
N ILE A 114 5.60 10.37 -11.02
CA ILE A 114 5.85 10.80 -12.39
C ILE A 114 4.73 11.69 -12.95
N THR A 115 3.52 11.59 -12.41
CA THR A 115 2.41 12.54 -12.65
C THR A 115 2.84 14.01 -12.48
N HIS A 116 3.71 14.32 -11.52
CA HIS A 116 4.18 15.68 -11.26
C HIS A 116 5.15 16.18 -12.32
N ALA A 117 5.99 15.30 -12.89
CA ALA A 117 6.86 15.63 -14.01
C ALA A 117 6.04 15.79 -15.32
N LEU A 118 4.96 15.04 -15.49
CA LEU A 118 4.05 15.17 -16.64
C LEU A 118 3.34 16.52 -16.72
N ARG A 119 3.21 17.24 -15.59
CA ARG A 119 2.61 18.58 -15.52
C ARG A 119 3.56 19.72 -15.88
N GLN A 120 4.86 19.45 -16.03
CA GLN A 120 5.86 20.46 -16.36
C GLN A 120 5.78 20.87 -17.84
N PRO A 121 6.36 22.00 -18.25
CA PRO A 121 6.47 22.36 -19.67
C PRO A 121 7.51 21.50 -20.42
N PHE A 122 7.60 21.71 -21.73
CA PHE A 122 8.68 21.16 -22.54
C PHE A 122 10.04 21.68 -22.04
N PRO A 123 11.12 20.86 -22.01
CA PRO A 123 11.23 19.47 -22.50
C PRO A 123 10.89 18.38 -21.48
N ILE A 124 10.70 18.73 -20.21
CA ILE A 124 10.54 17.79 -19.10
C ILE A 124 9.33 16.86 -19.31
N ARG A 125 8.21 17.41 -19.80
CA ARG A 125 7.00 16.60 -20.09
C ARG A 125 7.25 15.48 -21.09
N GLN A 126 8.04 15.73 -22.13
CA GLN A 126 8.31 14.71 -23.15
C GLN A 126 9.15 13.57 -22.57
N LEU A 127 10.16 13.91 -21.78
CA LEU A 127 10.96 12.93 -21.06
C LEU A 127 10.09 12.12 -20.07
N ALA A 128 9.20 12.79 -19.33
CA ALA A 128 8.29 12.14 -18.41
C ALA A 128 7.29 11.22 -19.12
N LEU A 129 6.76 11.60 -20.29
CA LEU A 129 5.90 10.74 -21.11
C LEU A 129 6.63 9.49 -21.60
N TRP A 130 7.87 9.65 -22.06
CA TRP A 130 8.70 8.52 -22.49
C TRP A 130 8.96 7.54 -21.33
N GLN A 131 9.31 8.07 -20.15
CA GLN A 131 9.51 7.28 -18.94
C GLN A 131 8.21 6.60 -18.47
N ALA A 132 7.08 7.31 -18.49
CA ALA A 132 5.78 6.77 -18.09
C ALA A 132 5.34 5.61 -19.00
N LYS A 133 5.61 5.69 -20.31
CA LYS A 133 5.40 4.55 -21.23
C LYS A 133 6.27 3.34 -20.86
N GLY A 134 7.54 3.58 -20.53
CA GLY A 134 8.45 2.52 -20.10
C GLY A 134 8.01 1.85 -18.79
N ILE A 135 7.56 2.63 -17.82
CA ILE A 135 6.99 2.15 -16.56
C ILE A 135 5.71 1.35 -16.84
N SER A 136 4.77 1.91 -17.61
CA SER A 136 3.50 1.25 -17.93
C SER A 136 3.69 -0.09 -18.62
N LYS A 137 4.68 -0.22 -19.51
CA LYS A 137 5.00 -1.51 -20.14
C LYS A 137 5.43 -2.55 -19.12
N ARG A 138 6.25 -2.15 -18.14
CA ARG A 138 6.74 -3.05 -17.08
C ARG A 138 5.69 -3.39 -16.04
N LEU A 139 4.76 -2.48 -15.78
CA LEU A 139 3.62 -2.75 -14.88
C LEU A 139 2.66 -3.81 -15.44
N ALA A 140 2.71 -4.08 -16.75
CA ALA A 140 1.96 -5.17 -17.37
C ALA A 140 2.70 -6.53 -17.30
N GLU A 141 3.96 -6.52 -16.86
CA GLU A 141 4.77 -7.72 -16.64
C GLU A 141 4.65 -8.12 -15.15
N GLU A 142 4.78 -9.40 -14.81
CA GLU A 142 4.80 -9.90 -13.42
C GLU A 142 6.14 -9.58 -12.74
N VAL A 143 6.43 -8.29 -12.58
CA VAL A 143 7.68 -7.79 -11.99
C VAL A 143 7.36 -6.95 -10.76
N ALA A 144 8.10 -7.16 -9.67
CA ALA A 144 7.94 -6.38 -8.44
C ALA A 144 8.10 -4.88 -8.70
N TYR A 145 7.24 -4.05 -8.09
CA TYR A 145 7.23 -2.60 -8.29
C TYR A 145 8.55 -1.96 -7.84
N ASN A 146 9.17 -2.48 -6.78
CA ASN A 146 10.48 -2.00 -6.34
C ASN A 146 11.57 -2.17 -7.41
N GLU A 147 11.52 -3.21 -8.23
CA GLU A 147 12.48 -3.39 -9.32
C GLU A 147 12.26 -2.38 -10.45
N ILE A 148 10.99 -2.12 -10.79
CA ILE A 148 10.60 -1.09 -11.75
C ILE A 148 11.10 0.28 -11.26
N LEU A 149 10.86 0.61 -9.99
CA LEU A 149 11.34 1.83 -9.37
C LEU A 149 12.86 1.96 -9.46
N ARG A 150 13.61 0.90 -9.15
CA ARG A 150 15.08 0.91 -9.21
C ARG A 150 15.58 1.26 -10.61
N LYS A 151 14.94 0.74 -11.65
CA LYS A 151 15.29 1.02 -13.05
C LYS A 151 14.97 2.46 -13.47
N HIS A 152 13.89 3.02 -12.93
CA HIS A 152 13.42 4.37 -13.28
C HIS A 152 13.78 5.44 -12.22
N ARG A 153 14.73 5.14 -11.31
CA ARG A 153 15.04 5.97 -10.13
C ARG A 153 15.32 7.44 -10.45
N LEU A 154 16.01 7.73 -11.55
CA LEU A 154 16.37 9.10 -11.92
C LEU A 154 15.15 9.92 -12.33
N ALA A 155 14.25 9.31 -13.11
CA ALA A 155 13.01 9.96 -13.53
C ALA A 155 12.09 10.22 -12.33
N ILE A 156 12.02 9.27 -11.40
CA ILE A 156 11.24 9.43 -10.16
C ILE A 156 11.89 10.46 -9.23
N TRP A 157 13.21 10.50 -9.12
CA TRP A 157 13.93 11.53 -8.37
C TRP A 157 13.63 12.94 -8.90
N LEU A 158 13.65 13.12 -10.22
CA LEU A 158 13.27 14.39 -10.85
C LEU A 158 11.79 14.74 -10.58
N SER A 159 10.91 13.74 -10.64
CA SER A 159 9.48 13.91 -10.35
C SER A 159 9.23 14.31 -8.89
N LYS A 160 10.00 13.74 -7.95
CA LYS A 160 9.99 14.12 -6.52
C LYS A 160 10.42 15.57 -6.31
N PHE A 161 11.41 16.06 -7.06
CA PHE A 161 11.82 17.45 -6.99
C PHE A 161 10.66 18.40 -7.30
N PHE A 162 9.93 18.15 -8.40
CA PHE A 162 8.74 18.93 -8.75
C PHE A 162 7.61 18.79 -7.74
N TRP A 163 7.37 17.59 -7.23
CA TRP A 163 6.38 17.36 -6.18
C TRP A 163 6.67 18.17 -4.90
N ARG A 164 7.93 18.20 -4.47
CA ARG A 164 8.35 19.00 -3.30
C ARG A 164 8.13 20.49 -3.52
N GLY A 165 8.50 21.03 -4.69
CA GLY A 165 8.29 22.44 -5.02
C GLY A 165 6.81 22.86 -5.03
N LEU A 166 5.91 21.96 -5.47
CA LEU A 166 4.46 22.21 -5.42
C LEU A 166 3.93 22.26 -4.00
N ARG A 167 4.44 21.41 -3.09
CA ARG A 167 4.00 21.40 -1.69
C ARG A 167 4.47 22.62 -0.90
N THR A 168 5.68 23.11 -1.15
CA THR A 168 6.19 24.31 -0.48
C THR A 168 5.45 25.57 -0.91
N SER A 169 5.06 25.65 -2.19
CA SER A 169 4.33 26.81 -2.72
C SER A 169 2.86 26.87 -2.26
N ALA A 170 2.29 25.75 -1.82
CA ALA A 170 0.91 25.70 -1.33
C ALA A 170 0.78 26.06 0.17
N GLN A 171 1.89 26.26 0.87
CA GLN A 171 1.93 26.58 2.30
C GLN A 171 2.28 28.06 2.59
N THR A 172 2.62 28.82 1.55
CA THR A 172 2.86 30.27 1.57
C THR A 172 1.66 31.01 1.02
#